data_AF-A0A841EF45-F1
#
_entry.id   AF-A0A841EF45-F1
#
_cell.length_a   1.000
_cell.length_b   1.000
_cell.length_c   1.000
_cell.angle_alpha   90.00
_cell.angle_beta   90.00
_cell.angle_gamma   90.00
#
_symmetry.space_group_name_H-M   'P 1'
#
loop_
_entity.id
_entity.type
_entity.pdbx_description
1 polymer ?
#
loop_
_entity_poly.entity_id
_entity_poly.type
_entity_poly.pdbx_seq_one_letter_code
_entity_poly.pdbx_strand_id
1 'polypeptide(L)' 'MDPYVRLHDHVAMAEIELYAELLIAVAGADRRLTYDEIDTVLGVRAPVPEQMRRRMHRLPAQPYRAG' A
#
# COMPACT_ATOMS: atom_id res chain seq x y z
N MET A 1 17.34 -14.04 28.54
CA MET A 1 16.98 -13.18 27.41
C MET A 1 16.57 -14.08 26.27
N ASP A 2 15.30 -14.08 25.92
CA ASP A 2 14.75 -14.93 24.87
C ASP A 2 15.21 -14.39 23.48
N PRO A 3 15.93 -15.19 22.68
CA PRO A 3 16.42 -14.76 21.37
C PRO A 3 15.29 -14.49 20.35
N TYR A 4 14.08 -15.01 20.58
CA TYR A 4 12.92 -14.78 19.69
C TYR A 4 12.33 -13.38 19.83
N VAL A 5 12.54 -12.69 20.96
CA VAL A 5 12.05 -11.31 21.18
C VAL A 5 12.76 -10.32 20.26
N ARG A 6 14.07 -10.50 20.02
CA ARG A 6 14.85 -9.60 19.14
C ARG A 6 14.59 -9.87 17.66
N LEU A 7 14.23 -11.10 17.31
CA LEU A 7 13.86 -11.47 15.94
C LEU A 7 12.43 -11.04 15.59
N HIS A 8 11.51 -11.08 16.56
CA HIS A 8 10.17 -10.49 16.40
C HIS A 8 10.22 -8.99 16.20
N ASP A 9 11.18 -8.27 16.80
CA ASP A 9 11.27 -6.81 16.65
C ASP A 9 11.47 -6.40 15.19
N HIS A 10 12.43 -6.96 14.46
CA HIS A 10 12.69 -6.55 13.07
C HIS A 10 11.57 -6.91 12.09
N VAL A 11 10.96 -8.09 12.23
CA VAL A 11 9.83 -8.50 11.37
C VAL A 11 8.59 -7.67 11.69
N ALA A 12 8.28 -7.46 12.97
CA ALA A 12 7.14 -6.65 13.38
C ALA A 12 7.33 -5.17 13.01
N MET A 13 8.56 -4.64 13.13
CA MET A 13 8.87 -3.29 12.68
C MET A 13 8.71 -3.15 11.17
N ALA A 14 9.19 -4.12 10.38
CA ALA A 14 8.98 -4.11 8.93
C ALA A 14 7.50 -4.18 8.55
N GLU A 15 6.69 -4.94 9.30
CA GLU A 15 5.24 -4.99 9.10
C GLU A 15 4.57 -3.64 9.48
N ILE A 16 4.99 -3.01 10.58
CA ILE A 16 4.49 -1.68 10.96
C ILE A 16 4.86 -0.62 9.90
N GLU A 17 6.08 -0.64 9.37
CA GLU A 17 6.52 0.26 8.31
C GLU A 17 5.69 0.06 7.05
N LEU A 18 5.46 -1.19 6.64
CA LEU A 18 4.60 -1.55 5.51
C LEU A 18 3.15 -1.07 5.69
N TYR A 19 2.57 -1.25 6.89
CA TYR A 19 1.23 -0.72 7.20
C TYR A 19 1.19 0.81 7.20
N ALA A 20 2.23 1.47 7.71
CA ALA A 20 2.33 2.92 7.70
C ALA A 20 2.38 3.47 6.26
N GLU A 21 3.14 2.84 5.35
CA GLU A 21 3.17 3.19 3.93
C GLU A 21 1.79 3.05 3.28
N LEU A 22 1.05 1.99 3.60
CA LEU A 22 -0.33 1.81 3.12
C LEU A 22 -1.26 2.91 3.64
N LEU A 23 -1.16 3.28 4.92
CA LEU A 23 -1.97 4.37 5.49
C LEU A 23 -1.64 5.72 4.86
N ILE A 24 -0.37 6.00 4.56
CA ILE A 24 0.05 7.21 3.84
C ILE A 24 -0.57 7.23 2.43
N ALA A 25 -0.54 6.12 1.71
CA ALA A 25 -1.13 6.01 0.37
C ALA A 25 -2.64 6.24 0.39
N VAL A 26 -3.34 5.72 1.41
CA VAL A 26 -4.78 5.95 1.62
C VAL A 26 -5.06 7.41 1.97
N ALA A 27 -4.29 8.00 2.86
CA ALA A 27 -4.47 9.40 3.27
C ALA A 27 -4.23 10.38 2.12
N GLY A 28 -3.37 10.03 1.16
CA GLY A 28 -3.11 10.81 -0.05
C GLY A 28 -4.08 10.57 -1.20
N ALA A 29 -5.04 9.63 -1.07
CA ALA A 29 -5.98 9.30 -2.12
C ALA A 29 -7.35 9.97 -1.88
N ASP A 30 -7.92 10.55 -2.94
CA ASP A 30 -9.27 11.16 -2.90
C ASP A 30 -10.41 10.12 -2.81
N ARG A 31 -10.07 8.83 -2.84
CA ARG A 31 -11.00 7.71 -2.88
C ARG A 31 -10.37 6.47 -2.26
N ARG A 32 -11.19 5.44 -2.02
CA ARG A 32 -10.69 4.12 -1.64
C ARG A 32 -9.73 3.59 -2.71
N LEU A 33 -8.65 2.97 -2.25
CA LEU A 33 -7.72 2.25 -3.11
C LEU A 33 -8.37 0.96 -3.63
N THR A 34 -8.03 0.58 -4.85
CA THR A 34 -8.37 -0.74 -5.40
C THR A 34 -7.37 -1.79 -4.91
N TYR A 35 -7.71 -3.07 -5.01
CA TYR A 35 -6.79 -4.15 -4.65
C TYR A 35 -5.48 -4.11 -5.44
N ASP A 36 -5.54 -3.78 -6.74
CA ASP A 36 -4.34 -3.64 -7.57
C ASP A 36 -3.41 -2.50 -7.09
N GLU A 37 -4.00 -1.41 -6.58
CA GLU A 37 -3.26 -0.29 -6.00
C GLU A 37 -2.62 -0.68 -4.66
N ILE A 38 -3.35 -1.43 -3.83
CA ILE A 38 -2.84 -2.00 -2.58
C ILE A 38 -1.66 -2.93 -2.87
N ASP A 39 -1.81 -3.87 -3.81
CA ASP A 39 -0.73 -4.80 -4.22
C ASP A 39 0.53 -4.05 -4.69
N THR A 40 0.34 -2.90 -5.33
CA THR A 40 1.44 -2.05 -5.80
C THR A 40 2.15 -1.32 -4.65
N VAL A 41 1.40 -0.88 -3.64
CA VAL A 41 1.96 -0.24 -2.43
C VAL A 41 2.70 -1.28 -1.58
N LEU A 42 2.12 -2.47 -1.44
CA LEU A 42 2.72 -3.59 -0.72
C LEU A 42 3.87 -4.27 -1.47
N GLY A 43 4.18 -3.86 -2.70
CA GLY A 43 5.26 -4.44 -3.52
C GLY A 43 4.98 -5.87 -4.00
N VAL A 44 3.75 -6.35 -3.91
CA VAL A 44 3.29 -7.66 -4.42
C VAL A 44 3.36 -7.68 -5.95
N ARG A 45 3.14 -6.53 -6.59
CA ARG A 45 3.32 -6.32 -8.02
C ARG A 45 4.48 -5.38 -8.30
N ALA A 46 5.09 -5.53 -9.48
CA ALA A 46 6.19 -4.68 -9.90
C ALA A 46 5.82 -3.18 -9.77
N PRO A 47 6.72 -2.35 -9.22
CA PRO A 47 6.41 -0.97 -8.90
C PRO A 47 6.04 -0.21 -10.17
N VAL A 48 4.81 0.30 -10.20
CA VAL A 48 4.36 1.18 -11.27
C VAL A 48 5.10 2.53 -11.11
N PRO A 49 5.67 3.11 -12.18
CA PRO A 49 6.42 4.37 -12.08
C PRO A 49 5.64 5.46 -11.33
N GLU A 50 6.34 6.26 -10.53
CA GLU A 50 5.71 7.25 -9.64
C GLU A 50 4.83 8.28 -10.38
N GLN A 51 5.17 8.56 -11.64
CA GLN A 51 4.37 9.38 -12.54
C GLN A 51 2.99 8.77 -12.84
N MET A 52 2.92 7.43 -12.96
CA MET A 52 1.67 6.70 -13.14
C MET A 52 0.84 6.73 -11.86
N ARG A 53 1.48 6.54 -10.69
CA ARG A 53 0.82 6.63 -9.37
C ARG A 53 0.08 7.96 -9.23
N ARG A 54 0.76 9.09 -9.47
CA ARG A 54 0.14 10.44 -9.41
C ARG A 54 -1.00 10.64 -10.42
N ARG A 55 -0.94 10.00 -11.58
CA ARG A 55 -2.04 10.03 -12.57
C ARG A 55 -3.24 9.21 -12.11
N MET A 56 -3.01 8.02 -11.53
CA MET A 56 -4.05 7.17 -10.96
C MET A 56 -4.76 7.84 -9.78
N HIS A 57 -4.02 8.57 -8.93
CA HIS A 57 -4.59 9.38 -7.84
C HIS A 57 -5.52 10.50 -8.34
N ARG A 58 -5.31 11.02 -9.55
CA ARG A 58 -6.08 12.13 -10.12
C ARG A 58 -7.28 11.70 -10.96
N LEU A 59 -7.37 10.41 -11.32
CA LEU A 59 -8.48 9.87 -12.09
C LEU A 59 -9.64 9.51 -11.15
N PRO A 60 -10.87 10.01 -11.40
CA PRO A 60 -12.02 9.62 -10.61
C PRO A 60 -12.20 8.09 -10.71
N ALA A 61 -12.49 7.44 -9.59
CA ALA A 61 -12.82 6.01 -9.58
C ALA A 61 -13.98 5.79 -10.55
N GLN A 62 -13.71 5.10 -11.66
CA GLN A 62 -14.77 4.60 -12.51
C GLN A 62 -15.58 3.60 -11.68
N PRO A 63 -16.90 3.80 -11.52
CA PRO A 63 -17.69 2.86 -10.74
C PRO A 63 -17.59 1.51 -11.42
N TYR A 64 -17.19 0.50 -10.66
CA TYR A 64 -17.24 -0.90 -11.05
C TYR A 64 -18.62 -1.16 -11.67
N ARG A 65 -18.67 -1.45 -12.98
CA ARG A 65 -19.92 -1.77 -13.67
C ARG A 65 -20.47 -3.06 -13.04
N ALA A 66 -21.52 -2.93 -12.25
CA ALA A 66 -22.39 -4.05 -11.90
C ALA A 66 -23.13 -4.47 -13.17
N GLY A 67 -22.92 -5.71 -13.58
CA GLY A 67 -23.66 -6.42 -14.63
C GLY A 67 -24.11 -7.77 -14.09
#